data_AF-A0A3B9FGV6-F1
#
_entry.id   AF-A0A3B9FGV6-F1
#
_cell.length_a   1.000
_cell.length_b   1.000
_cell.length_c   1.000
_cell.angle_alpha   90.00
_cell.angle_beta   90.00
_cell.angle_gamma   90.00
#
_symmetry.space_group_name_H-M   'P 1'
#
loop_
_entity.id
_entity.type
_entity.pdbx_description
1 polymer ?
#
loop_
_entity_poly.entity_id
_entity_poly.type
_entity_poly.pdbx_seq_one_letter_code
_entity_poly.pdbx_strand_id
1 'polypeptide(L)'
;GGNKPRIVEVQHIAVESDFPASLLYLRNYDKPGFIGDLGSLCGKNGVNIATFHLGRREAGGEAIALVEIDGGLPDTMLPEIRALDQVVRADALHFAQDL
;
A
#
# COMPACT_ATOMS: atom_id res chain seq x y z
N GLY A 1 -14.69 -4.98 -15.27
CA GLY A 1 -15.69 -5.93 -15.80
C GLY A 1 -15.17 -7.34 -15.61
N GLY A 2 -15.80 -8.10 -14.72
CA GLY A 2 -15.39 -9.46 -14.34
C GLY A 2 -15.96 -9.82 -12.95
N ASN A 3 -16.22 -11.11 -12.71
CA ASN A 3 -16.78 -11.64 -11.45
C ASN A 3 -15.74 -11.77 -10.32
N LYS A 4 -14.65 -10.99 -10.35
CA LYS A 4 -13.56 -11.07 -9.37
C LYS A 4 -13.85 -10.14 -8.18
N PRO A 5 -13.61 -10.58 -6.93
CA PRO A 5 -13.75 -9.73 -5.76
C PRO A 5 -12.73 -8.59 -5.81
N ARG A 6 -13.12 -7.41 -5.30
CA ARG A 6 -12.26 -6.23 -5.23
C ARG A 6 -12.45 -5.50 -3.91
N ILE A 7 -11.39 -4.90 -3.42
CA ILE A 7 -11.44 -3.87 -2.38
C ILE A 7 -11.91 -2.60 -3.08
N VAL A 8 -12.96 -1.96 -2.54
CA VAL A 8 -13.52 -0.71 -3.09
C VAL A 8 -13.54 0.43 -2.07
N GLU A 9 -13.41 0.08 -0.79
CA GLU A 9 -13.39 1.02 0.32
C GLU A 9 -12.61 0.41 1.49
N VAL A 10 -11.83 1.26 2.18
CA VAL A 10 -11.23 0.93 3.48
C VAL A 10 -11.45 2.12 4.42
N GLN A 11 -12.07 1.89 5.59
CA GLN A 11 -12.33 2.94 6.59
C GLN A 11 -13.07 4.17 6.01
N HIS A 12 -14.07 3.96 5.17
CA HIS A 12 -14.84 5.02 4.50
C HIS A 12 -14.01 5.90 3.56
N ILE A 13 -12.85 5.42 3.12
CA ILE A 13 -12.04 6.03 2.07
C ILE A 13 -12.15 5.13 0.84
N ALA A 14 -12.68 5.69 -0.25
CA ALA A 14 -12.78 5.00 -1.52
C ALA A 14 -11.38 4.71 -2.06
N VAL A 15 -11.08 3.43 -2.29
CA VAL A 15 -9.82 2.95 -2.85
C VAL A 15 -10.10 1.62 -3.52
N GLU A 16 -9.64 1.46 -4.75
CA GLU A 16 -9.97 0.30 -5.56
C GLU A 16 -8.72 -0.54 -5.79
N SER A 17 -8.72 -1.81 -5.36
CA SER A 17 -7.62 -2.76 -5.59
C SER A 17 -8.18 -4.18 -5.67
N ASP A 18 -7.43 -5.09 -6.29
CA ASP A 18 -7.75 -6.52 -6.27
C ASP A 18 -7.24 -7.15 -4.95
N PHE A 19 -7.15 -8.48 -4.90
CA PHE A 19 -6.57 -9.23 -3.76
C PHE A 19 -5.28 -9.94 -4.20
N PRO A 20 -4.18 -9.19 -4.44
CA PRO A 20 -2.95 -9.78 -4.94
C PRO A 20 -2.27 -10.63 -3.85
N ALA A 21 -1.32 -11.48 -4.24
CA ALA A 21 -0.63 -12.37 -3.31
C ALA A 21 0.06 -11.59 -2.18
N SER A 22 0.67 -10.45 -2.51
CA SER A 22 1.40 -9.58 -1.58
C SER A 22 0.90 -8.14 -1.70
N LEU A 23 0.30 -7.63 -0.63
CA LEU A 23 -0.22 -6.27 -0.56
C LEU A 23 0.33 -5.54 0.66
N LEU A 24 0.86 -4.34 0.47
CA LEU A 24 1.12 -3.40 1.55
C LEU A 24 -0.12 -2.55 1.79
N TYR A 25 -0.67 -2.65 2.99
CA TYR A 25 -1.68 -1.75 3.49
C TYR A 25 -1.02 -0.62 4.28
N LEU A 26 -1.32 0.62 3.92
CA LEU A 26 -0.77 1.82 4.52
C LEU A 26 -1.89 2.78 4.89
N ARG A 27 -1.88 3.26 6.14
CA ARG A 27 -2.60 4.47 6.53
C ARG A 27 -1.58 5.58 6.72
N ASN A 28 -1.77 6.67 6.02
CA ASN A 28 -0.85 7.80 6.02
C ASN A 28 -1.62 9.13 6.00
N TYR A 29 -0.90 10.23 6.16
CA TYR A 29 -1.39 11.55 5.78
C TYR A 29 -0.98 11.84 4.32
N ASP A 30 -1.90 12.38 3.52
CA ASP A 30 -1.65 12.77 2.12
C ASP A 30 -0.80 14.04 2.05
N LYS A 31 0.48 13.89 2.42
CA LYS A 31 1.47 14.96 2.42
C LYS A 31 2.53 14.72 1.33
N PRO A 32 3.11 15.79 0.77
CA PRO A 32 4.23 15.66 -0.15
C PRO A 32 5.35 14.79 0.42
N GLY A 33 6.01 14.02 -0.45
CA GLY A 33 7.12 13.12 -0.08
C GLY A 33 6.71 11.66 0.02
N PHE A 34 5.54 11.33 0.57
CA PHE A 34 5.18 9.95 0.93
C PHE A 34 5.37 8.92 -0.20
N ILE A 35 4.83 9.19 -1.40
CA ILE A 35 4.95 8.28 -2.55
C ILE A 35 6.41 8.13 -2.98
N GLY A 36 7.18 9.24 -2.95
CA GLY A 36 8.59 9.24 -3.33
C GLY A 36 9.47 8.51 -2.32
N ASP A 37 9.21 8.71 -1.03
CA ASP A 37 9.94 8.06 0.07
C ASP A 37 9.68 6.55 0.03
N LEU A 38 8.42 6.13 -0.11
CA LEU A 38 8.05 4.72 -0.24
C LEU A 38 8.65 4.09 -1.50
N GLY A 39 8.55 4.76 -2.64
CA GLY A 39 9.13 4.27 -3.90
C GLY A 39 10.65 4.13 -3.84
N SER A 40 11.33 5.09 -3.20
CA SER A 40 12.78 5.03 -2.98
C SER A 40 13.16 3.88 -2.07
N LEU A 41 12.37 3.62 -1.02
CA LEU A 41 12.58 2.51 -0.11
C LEU A 41 12.41 1.15 -0.82
N CYS A 42 11.36 1.00 -1.64
CA CYS A 42 11.17 -0.17 -2.48
C CYS A 42 12.37 -0.38 -3.42
N GLY A 43 12.78 0.67 -4.14
CA GLY A 43 13.91 0.62 -5.08
C GLY A 43 15.23 0.24 -4.41
N LYS A 44 15.53 0.82 -3.23
CA LYS A 44 16.72 0.48 -2.43
C LYS A 44 16.75 -0.99 -2.02
N ASN A 45 15.58 -1.56 -1.72
CA ASN A 45 15.44 -2.96 -1.31
C ASN A 45 15.20 -3.91 -2.50
N GLY A 46 15.25 -3.41 -3.74
CA GLY A 46 15.02 -4.23 -4.94
C GLY A 46 13.60 -4.78 -5.08
N VAL A 47 12.62 -4.15 -4.42
CA VAL A 47 11.21 -4.54 -4.47
C VAL A 47 10.50 -3.74 -5.57
N ASN A 48 9.89 -4.45 -6.52
CA ASN A 48 9.08 -3.80 -7.55
C ASN A 48 7.65 -3.55 -7.05
N ILE A 49 7.05 -2.44 -7.48
CA ILE A 49 5.64 -2.11 -7.21
C ILE A 49 4.84 -2.44 -8.47
N ALA A 50 3.94 -3.42 -8.36
CA ALA A 50 3.08 -3.82 -9.47
C ALA A 50 1.90 -2.87 -9.63
N THR A 51 1.26 -2.50 -8.53
CA THR A 51 0.14 -1.54 -8.50
C THR A 51 0.24 -0.63 -7.28
N PHE A 52 -0.25 0.60 -7.45
CA PHE A 52 -0.32 1.59 -6.38
C PHE A 52 -1.67 2.28 -6.42
N HIS A 53 -2.50 2.01 -5.42
CA HIS A 53 -3.81 2.61 -5.28
C HIS A 53 -3.84 3.51 -4.05
N LEU A 54 -4.23 4.78 -4.25
CA LEU A 54 -4.31 5.78 -3.18
C LEU A 54 -5.72 6.33 -3.12
N GLY A 55 -6.38 6.14 -1.98
CA GLY A 55 -7.60 6.84 -1.62
C GLY A 55 -7.32 7.87 -0.53
N ARG A 56 -7.99 9.01 -0.56
CA ARG A 56 -7.91 10.04 0.49
C ARG A 56 -9.30 10.53 0.88
N ARG A 57 -9.50 10.83 2.15
CA ARG A 57 -10.76 11.40 2.65
C ARG A 57 -10.94 12.84 2.15
N GLU A 58 -9.89 13.64 2.32
CA GLU A 58 -9.76 14.99 1.78
C GLU A 58 -8.30 15.26 1.41
N ALA A 59 -8.06 16.27 0.57
CA ALA A 59 -6.71 16.68 0.21
C ALA A 59 -5.93 17.13 1.46
N GLY A 60 -4.75 16.56 1.69
CA GLY A 60 -3.92 16.85 2.87
C GLY A 60 -4.34 16.11 4.15
N GLY A 61 -5.46 15.38 4.12
CA GLY A 61 -6.00 14.64 5.25
C GLY A 61 -5.49 13.19 5.33
N GLU A 62 -6.29 12.33 5.94
CA GLU A 62 -6.00 10.89 6.00
C GLU A 62 -6.15 10.22 4.63
N ALA A 63 -5.25 9.27 4.36
CA ALA A 63 -5.22 8.47 3.16
C ALA A 63 -4.96 6.99 3.47
N ILE A 64 -5.42 6.16 2.54
CA ILE A 64 -5.12 4.74 2.47
C ILE A 64 -4.34 4.49 1.18
N ALA A 65 -3.17 3.88 1.29
CA ALA A 65 -2.48 3.30 0.14
C ALA A 65 -2.54 1.76 0.20
N LEU A 66 -2.94 1.16 -0.92
CA LEU A 66 -2.88 -0.27 -1.17
C LEU A 66 -1.84 -0.48 -2.28
N VAL A 67 -0.71 -1.06 -1.93
CA VAL A 67 0.44 -1.19 -2.82
C VAL A 67 0.77 -2.66 -3.01
N GLU A 68 0.54 -3.15 -4.22
CA GLU A 68 0.97 -4.50 -4.59
C GLU A 68 2.46 -4.50 -4.90
N ILE A 69 3.16 -5.47 -4.34
CA ILE A 69 4.59 -5.65 -4.57
C ILE A 69 4.86 -7.03 -5.15
N ASP A 70 5.88 -7.11 -6.00
CA ASP A 70 6.31 -8.39 -6.53
C ASP A 70 7.10 -9.17 -5.48
N GLY A 71 6.74 -10.45 -5.30
CA GLY A 71 7.39 -11.31 -4.32
C GLY A 71 6.99 -10.99 -2.88
N GLY A 72 7.92 -11.21 -1.94
CA GLY A 72 7.70 -10.95 -0.52
C GLY A 72 8.31 -9.62 -0.08
N LEU A 73 7.76 -9.03 0.97
CA LEU A 73 8.39 -7.88 1.63
C LEU A 73 9.57 -8.37 2.47
N PRO A 74 10.79 -7.80 2.32
CA PRO A 74 11.90 -8.11 3.23
C PRO A 74 11.54 -7.77 4.68
N ASP A 75 11.93 -8.62 5.63
CA ASP A 75 11.63 -8.45 7.06
C ASP A 75 12.10 -7.08 7.61
N THR A 76 13.15 -6.52 7.03
CA THR A 76 13.73 -5.23 7.41
C THR A 76 12.92 -4.03 6.91
N MET A 77 12.09 -4.21 5.88
CA MET A 77 11.46 -3.09 5.18
C MET A 77 10.20 -2.60 5.88
N LEU A 78 9.41 -3.48 6.52
CA LEU A 78 8.21 -3.04 7.25
C LEU A 78 8.51 -2.05 8.39
N PRO A 79 9.56 -2.27 9.23
CA PRO A 79 10.01 -1.26 10.18
C PRO A 79 10.45 0.05 9.52
N GLU A 80 11.17 0.01 8.39
CA GLU A 80 11.60 1.22 7.67
C GLU A 80 10.40 2.02 7.13
N ILE A 81 9.38 1.35 6.59
CA ILE A 81 8.14 1.99 6.13
C ILE A 81 7.42 2.66 7.31
N ARG A 82 7.33 1.98 8.45
CA ARG A 82 6.68 2.52 9.67
C ARG A 82 7.42 3.72 10.26
N ALA A 83 8.69 3.92 9.91
CA ALA A 83 9.49 5.05 10.36
C ALA A 83 9.35 6.29 9.46
N LEU A 84 8.63 6.21 8.32
CA LEU A 84 8.34 7.37 7.48
C LEU A 84 7.38 8.32 8.20
N ASP A 85 7.70 9.62 8.22
CA ASP A 85 6.97 10.65 8.98
C ASP A 85 5.47 10.73 8.62
N GLN A 86 5.10 10.40 7.39
CA GLN A 86 3.73 10.46 6.90
C GLN A 86 2.93 9.20 7.25
N VAL A 87 3.58 8.09 7.64
CA VAL A 87 2.95 6.79 7.88
C VAL A 87 2.42 6.70 9.31
N VAL A 88 1.14 6.39 9.43
CA VAL A 88 0.48 6.15 10.71
C VAL A 88 0.38 4.66 11.01
N ARG A 89 0.23 3.84 9.97
CA ARG A 89 0.18 2.38 10.07
C ARG A 89 0.67 1.76 8.76
N ALA A 90 1.41 0.66 8.88
CA ALA A 90 1.78 -0.17 7.75
C ALA A 90 1.66 -1.65 8.14
N ASP A 91 1.00 -2.44 7.33
CA ASP A 91 0.88 -3.90 7.47
C ASP A 91 1.15 -4.58 6.12
N ALA A 92 1.91 -5.66 6.15
CA ALA A 92 2.03 -6.57 5.02
C ALA A 92 0.88 -7.59 5.09
N LEU A 93 0.07 -7.65 4.04
CA LEU A 93 -1.06 -8.56 3.89
C LEU A 93 -0.72 -9.60 2.83
N HIS A 94 -1.10 -10.85 3.09
CA HIS A 94 -0.91 -11.94 2.14
C HIS A 94 -2.27 -12.58 1.89
N PHE A 95 -2.67 -12.66 0.64
CA PHE A 95 -3.93 -13.25 0.24
C PHE A 95 -3.67 -14.58 -0.48
N ALA A 96 -4.35 -15.63 -0.02
CA ALA A 96 -4.33 -16.90 -0.72
C ALA A 96 -4.82 -16.68 -2.16
N GLN A 97 -4.07 -17.19 -3.12
CA GLN A 97 -4.47 -17.17 -4.51
C GLN A 97 -5.25 -18.46 -4.77
N ASP A 98 -6.52 -18.33 -5.16
CA ASP A 98 -7.32 -19.48 -5.57
C ASP A 98 -6.65 -20.10 -6.81
N LEU A 99 -6.20 -21.35 -6.68
CA LEU A 99 -5.63 -22.17 -7.76
C LEU A 99 -6.70 -22.59 -8.77
#